data_AF-A0A133UMR6-F1
#
_entry.id   AF-A0A133UMR6-F1
#
_cell.length_a   1.000
_cell.length_b   1.000
_cell.length_c   1.000
_cell.angle_alpha   90.00
_cell.angle_beta   90.00
_cell.angle_gamma   90.00
#
_symmetry.space_group_name_H-M   'P 1'
#
loop_
_entity.id
_entity.type
_entity.pdbx_description
1 polymer ?
#
loop_
_entity_poly.entity_id
_entity_poly.type
_entity_poly.pdbx_seq_one_letter_code
_entity_poly.pdbx_strand_id
1 'polypeptide(L)'
;MLNNKKLVLFEPLLEETADRYVQITLVSADSGFLSRDNCDLVEKHGGKPRIHPKEGITLKRKGSWAWTDMLLNFIENPQEWLREYHTRSNVESGFSTFKRHFLSPLRKCIGRRRKTEAFARACDYNLKRASYVRRQEGLTAPWMAA
;
A
#
# COMPACT_ATOMS: atom_id res chain seq x y z
N MET A 1 18.53 -14.26 -20.53
CA MET A 1 18.41 -12.89 -19.98
C MET A 1 16.97 -12.66 -19.60
N LEU A 2 16.63 -12.83 -18.32
CA LEU A 2 15.26 -12.65 -17.83
C LEU A 2 14.98 -11.15 -17.74
N ASN A 3 14.16 -10.65 -18.67
CA ASN A 3 13.57 -9.31 -18.58
C ASN A 3 12.77 -9.25 -17.26
N ASN A 4 13.39 -8.67 -16.23
CA ASN A 4 12.70 -8.27 -15.02
C ASN A 4 11.58 -7.32 -15.45
N LYS A 5 10.34 -7.80 -15.41
CA LYS A 5 9.15 -6.95 -15.46
C LYS A 5 9.26 -6.00 -14.28
N LYS A 6 9.87 -4.83 -14.48
CA LYS A 6 9.67 -3.66 -13.63
C LYS A 6 8.14 -3.59 -13.45
N LEU A 7 7.65 -3.74 -12.24
CA LEU A 7 6.22 -3.54 -11.96
C LEU A 7 5.96 -2.06 -12.23
N VAL A 8 5.60 -1.74 -13.48
CA VAL A 8 5.50 -0.38 -14.06
C VAL A 8 4.55 0.54 -13.26
N LEU A 9 3.82 -0.01 -12.30
CA LEU A 9 2.87 0.72 -11.47
C LEU A 9 3.44 1.28 -10.16
N PHE A 10 4.48 0.68 -9.57
CA PHE A 10 4.90 1.03 -8.20
C PHE A 10 5.51 2.43 -8.12
N GLU A 11 6.49 2.70 -8.97
CA GLU A 11 7.21 3.98 -9.00
C GLU A 11 6.30 5.16 -9.31
N PRO A 12 5.49 5.15 -10.39
CA PRO A 12 4.56 6.25 -10.66
C PRO A 12 3.55 6.50 -9.55
N LEU A 13 3.03 5.44 -8.91
CA LEU A 13 2.08 5.56 -7.82
C LEU A 13 2.71 6.18 -6.57
N LEU A 14 3.94 5.80 -6.25
CA LEU A 14 4.65 6.30 -5.09
C LEU A 14 5.02 7.77 -5.27
N GLU A 15 5.52 8.15 -6.46
CA GLU A 15 5.83 9.54 -6.80
C GLU A 15 4.55 10.41 -6.74
N GLU A 16 3.47 9.96 -7.36
CA GLU A 16 2.18 10.67 -7.35
C GLU A 16 1.61 10.79 -5.92
N THR A 17 1.91 9.85 -5.04
CA THR A 17 1.56 9.92 -3.61
C THR A 17 2.43 10.93 -2.88
N ALA A 18 3.75 10.91 -3.12
CA ALA A 18 4.68 11.85 -2.50
C ALA A 18 4.39 13.30 -2.89
N ASP A 19 3.93 13.54 -4.13
CA ASP A 19 3.54 14.87 -4.60
C ASP A 19 2.25 15.40 -3.96
N ARG A 20 1.36 14.52 -3.49
CA ARG A 20 0.03 14.89 -2.97
C ARG A 20 -0.03 14.99 -1.46
N TYR A 21 0.83 14.28 -0.75
CA TYR A 21 0.82 14.20 0.70
C TYR A 21 2.11 14.80 1.26
N VAL A 22 2.01 15.43 2.43
CA VAL A 22 3.14 16.12 3.07
C VAL A 22 4.31 15.19 3.38
N GLN A 23 4.02 13.95 3.74
CA GLN A 23 5.03 12.95 4.08
C GLN A 23 4.51 11.53 3.86
N ILE A 24 5.43 10.63 3.54
CA ILE A 24 5.20 9.18 3.53
C ILE A 24 6.03 8.60 4.67
N THR A 25 5.37 8.06 5.69
CA THR A 25 6.08 7.48 6.84
C THR A 25 6.51 6.03 6.57
N LEU A 26 5.66 5.26 5.89
CA LEU A 26 5.84 3.82 5.74
C LEU A 26 5.11 3.33 4.48
N VAL A 27 5.70 2.37 3.78
CA VAL A 27 5.07 1.71 2.61
C VAL A 27 5.09 0.20 2.82
N SER A 28 3.91 -0.36 3.08
CA SER A 28 3.69 -1.81 3.18
C SER A 28 3.29 -2.39 1.82
N ALA A 29 4.00 -3.41 1.33
CA ALA A 29 3.69 -4.03 0.03
C ALA A 29 3.95 -5.55 0.01
N ASP A 30 3.25 -6.25 -0.88
CA ASP A 30 3.45 -7.69 -1.05
C ASP A 30 4.81 -8.01 -1.67
N SER A 31 5.21 -9.27 -1.50
CA SER A 31 6.50 -9.79 -1.96
C SER A 31 6.71 -9.64 -3.47
N GLY A 32 5.63 -9.51 -4.26
CA GLY A 32 5.66 -9.18 -5.68
C GLY A 32 6.42 -7.88 -5.98
N PHE A 33 6.36 -6.90 -5.07
CA PHE A 33 7.03 -5.61 -5.18
C PHE A 33 8.43 -5.60 -4.55
N LEU A 34 8.92 -6.74 -4.05
CA LEU A 34 10.23 -6.83 -3.41
C LEU A 34 11.34 -6.64 -4.44
N SER A 35 11.99 -5.49 -4.39
CA SER A 35 13.22 -5.18 -5.14
C SER A 35 14.02 -4.14 -4.37
N ARG A 36 15.34 -4.09 -4.64
CA ARG A 36 16.24 -3.07 -4.07
C ARG A 36 15.81 -1.68 -4.51
N ASP A 37 15.57 -1.52 -5.81
CA ASP A 37 15.10 -0.26 -6.40
C ASP A 37 13.82 0.25 -5.73
N ASN A 38 12.85 -0.63 -5.41
CA ASN A 38 11.63 -0.21 -4.73
C ASN A 38 11.88 0.15 -3.26
N CYS A 39 12.78 -0.55 -2.56
CA CYS A 39 13.20 -0.17 -1.20
C CYS A 39 13.85 1.22 -1.21
N ASP A 40 14.80 1.45 -2.11
CA ASP A 40 15.51 2.73 -2.24
C ASP A 40 14.56 3.86 -2.64
N LEU A 41 13.60 3.59 -3.52
CA LEU A 41 12.60 4.58 -3.91
C LEU A 41 11.69 4.98 -2.75
N VAL A 42 11.27 4.02 -1.91
CA VAL A 42 10.48 4.32 -0.70
C VAL A 42 11.28 5.19 0.27
N GLU A 43 12.55 4.83 0.52
CA GLU A 43 13.45 5.60 1.39
C GLU A 43 13.71 7.01 0.84
N LYS A 44 13.91 7.16 -0.47
CA LYS A 44 14.08 8.44 -1.15
C LYS A 44 12.92 9.41 -0.90
N HIS A 45 11.69 8.89 -0.78
CA HIS A 45 10.51 9.70 -0.45
C HIS A 45 10.24 9.80 1.06
N GLY A 46 11.21 9.44 1.90
CA GLY A 46 11.15 9.55 3.36
C GLY A 46 10.42 8.40 4.05
N GLY A 47 9.96 7.40 3.30
CA GLY A 47 9.20 6.27 3.83
C GLY A 47 10.10 5.14 4.33
N LYS A 48 9.60 4.38 5.30
CA LYS A 48 10.19 3.10 5.70
C LYS A 48 9.62 1.96 4.83
N PRO A 49 10.43 1.19 4.09
CA PRO A 49 9.93 0.04 3.35
C PRO A 49 9.54 -1.12 4.27
N ARG A 50 8.33 -1.66 4.08
CA ARG A 50 7.83 -2.90 4.68
C ARG A 50 7.31 -3.82 3.57
N ILE A 51 8.23 -4.30 2.73
CA ILE A 51 7.90 -5.19 1.63
C ILE A 51 8.15 -6.63 2.05
N HIS A 52 7.17 -7.51 1.90
CA HIS A 52 7.26 -8.87 2.41
C HIS A 52 8.45 -9.64 1.83
N PRO A 53 9.39 -10.13 2.68
CA PRO A 53 10.48 -11.00 2.26
C PRO A 53 10.01 -12.21 1.46
N LYS A 54 10.81 -12.65 0.48
CA LYS A 54 10.62 -13.92 -0.23
C LYS A 54 11.64 -14.94 0.27
N GLU A 55 11.33 -16.21 0.08
CA GLU A 55 12.32 -17.28 0.26
C GLU A 55 13.54 -17.05 -0.66
N GLY A 56 14.73 -17.36 -0.17
CA GLY A 56 15.98 -17.28 -0.94
C GLY A 56 16.57 -15.88 -1.10
N ILE A 57 16.03 -14.85 -0.44
CA ILE A 57 16.65 -13.52 -0.45
C ILE A 57 17.91 -13.47 0.41
N THR A 58 18.80 -12.52 0.10
CA THR A 58 20.07 -12.34 0.82
C THR A 58 20.20 -10.91 1.33
N LEU A 59 20.93 -10.76 2.45
CA LEU A 59 21.30 -9.45 3.02
C LEU A 59 22.33 -8.68 2.19
N LYS A 60 22.77 -9.23 1.03
CA LYS A 60 23.74 -8.58 0.16
C LYS A 60 23.18 -7.24 -0.32
N ARG A 61 23.77 -6.14 0.13
CA ARG A 61 23.35 -4.77 -0.15
C ARG A 61 23.21 -4.48 -1.64
N LYS A 62 24.26 -4.77 -2.42
CA LYS A 62 24.38 -4.39 -3.84
C LYS A 62 24.04 -2.91 -4.12
N GLY A 63 24.46 -2.02 -3.21
CA GLY A 63 24.22 -0.58 -3.32
C GLY A 63 22.99 -0.04 -2.59
N SER A 64 22.00 -0.87 -2.27
CA SER A 64 20.76 -0.47 -1.60
C SER A 64 20.84 -0.60 -0.08
N TRP A 65 20.99 0.52 0.62
CA TRP A 65 20.96 0.56 2.10
C TRP A 65 19.55 0.25 2.63
N ALA A 66 18.52 0.86 2.03
CA ALA A 66 17.12 0.62 2.37
C ALA A 66 16.75 -0.88 2.37
N TRP A 67 17.29 -1.66 1.42
CA TRP A 67 17.10 -3.11 1.38
C TRP A 67 17.69 -3.80 2.61
N THR A 68 18.95 -3.52 2.91
CA THR A 68 19.65 -4.15 4.03
C THR A 68 18.99 -3.77 5.35
N ASP A 69 18.67 -2.49 5.54
CA ASP A 69 18.03 -1.98 6.75
C ASP A 69 16.62 -2.55 6.95
N MET A 70 15.83 -2.67 5.88
CA MET A 70 14.52 -3.33 5.93
C MET A 70 14.62 -4.77 6.41
N LEU A 71 15.59 -5.53 5.89
CA LEU A 71 15.77 -6.93 6.25
C LEU A 71 16.38 -7.11 7.64
N LEU A 72 17.32 -6.25 8.04
CA LEU A 72 17.85 -6.25 9.40
C LEU A 72 16.75 -5.92 10.41
N ASN A 73 15.91 -4.91 10.14
CA ASN A 73 14.74 -4.61 10.98
C ASN A 73 13.82 -5.83 11.14
N PHE A 74 13.61 -6.59 10.06
CA PHE A 74 12.80 -7.81 10.11
C PHE A 74 13.44 -8.91 10.97
N ILE A 75 14.76 -9.05 10.92
CA ILE A 75 15.51 -10.06 11.69
C ILE A 75 15.60 -9.67 13.18
N GLU A 76 15.92 -8.42 13.47
CA GLU A 76 16.16 -7.93 14.83
C GLU A 76 14.85 -7.79 15.62
N ASN A 77 13.79 -7.29 14.97
CA ASN A 77 12.51 -6.99 15.62
C ASN A 77 11.33 -7.51 14.78
N PRO A 78 11.21 -8.83 14.57
CA PRO A 78 10.22 -9.41 13.65
C PRO A 78 8.77 -9.08 14.04
N GLN A 79 8.46 -9.05 15.33
CA GLN A 79 7.10 -8.76 15.81
C GLN A 79 6.67 -7.34 15.46
N GLU A 80 7.54 -6.35 15.70
CA GLU A 80 7.22 -4.96 15.39
C GLU A 80 7.14 -4.74 13.88
N TRP A 81 8.08 -5.33 13.14
CA TRP A 81 8.04 -5.32 11.68
C TRP A 81 6.72 -5.88 11.13
N LEU A 82 6.24 -7.00 11.69
CA LEU A 82 4.99 -7.63 11.28
C LEU A 82 3.76 -6.78 11.63
N ARG A 83 3.77 -6.06 12.76
CA ARG A 83 2.70 -5.11 13.12
C ARG A 83 2.61 -3.97 12.12
N GLU A 84 3.74 -3.37 11.77
CA GLU A 84 3.80 -2.33 10.75
C GLU A 84 3.38 -2.87 9.37
N TYR A 85 3.86 -4.05 8.98
CA TYR A 85 3.47 -4.69 7.72
C TYR A 85 1.97 -5.03 7.65
N HIS A 86 1.34 -5.35 8.79
CA HIS A 86 -0.07 -5.71 8.84
C HIS A 86 -1.01 -4.60 8.33
N THR A 87 -0.56 -3.34 8.25
CA THR A 87 -1.33 -2.25 7.61
C THR A 87 -1.72 -2.56 6.17
N ARG A 88 -1.02 -3.47 5.48
CA ARG A 88 -1.38 -3.98 4.15
C ARG A 88 -2.80 -4.55 4.11
N SER A 89 -3.27 -5.19 5.19
CA SER A 89 -4.63 -5.78 5.27
C SER A 89 -5.76 -4.75 5.06
N ASN A 90 -5.49 -3.46 5.28
CA ASN A 90 -6.44 -2.38 5.02
C ASN A 90 -6.84 -2.32 3.54
N VAL A 91 -5.90 -2.60 2.62
CA VAL A 91 -6.19 -2.58 1.18
C VAL A 91 -7.13 -3.72 0.79
N GLU A 92 -6.96 -4.89 1.38
CA GLU A 92 -7.81 -6.07 1.13
C GLU A 92 -9.23 -5.83 1.64
N SER A 93 -9.34 -5.26 2.83
CA SER A 93 -10.62 -4.85 3.41
C SER A 93 -11.31 -3.82 2.50
N GLY A 94 -10.58 -2.81 2.03
CA GLY A 94 -11.08 -1.82 1.09
C GLY A 94 -11.57 -2.43 -0.22
N PHE A 95 -10.79 -3.33 -0.83
CA PHE A 95 -11.17 -4.04 -2.06
C PHE A 95 -12.38 -4.95 -1.85
N SER A 96 -12.47 -5.64 -0.72
CA SER A 96 -13.62 -6.48 -0.37
C SER A 96 -14.90 -5.65 -0.26
N THR A 97 -14.86 -4.54 0.48
CA THR A 97 -15.97 -3.60 0.61
C THR A 97 -16.35 -2.99 -0.73
N PHE A 98 -15.37 -2.60 -1.54
CA PHE A 98 -15.59 -2.05 -2.88
C PHE A 98 -16.35 -3.04 -3.78
N LYS A 99 -15.91 -4.31 -3.84
CA LYS A 99 -16.56 -5.36 -4.63
C LYS A 99 -17.98 -5.67 -4.14
N ARG A 100 -18.20 -5.69 -2.82
CA ARG A 100 -19.52 -5.95 -2.22
C ARG A 100 -20.51 -4.81 -2.45
N HIS A 101 -20.04 -3.55 -2.48
CA HIS A 101 -20.89 -2.41 -2.82
C HIS A 101 -21.25 -2.36 -4.30
N PHE A 102 -20.32 -2.74 -5.17
CA PHE A 102 -20.50 -2.67 -6.61
C PHE A 102 -20.58 -4.08 -7.24
N LEU A 103 -21.65 -4.81 -6.92
CA LEU A 103 -21.86 -6.20 -7.35
C LEU A 103 -21.97 -6.36 -8.87
N SER A 104 -22.50 -5.34 -9.57
CA SER A 104 -22.59 -5.36 -11.03
C SER A 104 -21.25 -5.00 -11.67
N PRO A 105 -20.84 -5.67 -12.76
CA PRO A 105 -19.71 -5.23 -13.58
C PRO A 105 -19.84 -3.79 -14.07
N LEU A 106 -18.76 -3.23 -14.61
CA LEU A 106 -18.82 -1.94 -15.30
C LEU A 106 -19.83 -2.02 -16.45
N ARG A 107 -20.78 -1.10 -16.49
CA ARG A 107 -21.86 -1.08 -17.48
C ARG A 107 -21.41 -0.49 -18.81
N LYS A 108 -20.41 0.39 -18.80
CA LYS A 108 -19.90 1.00 -20.03
C LYS A 108 -19.02 0.01 -20.79
N CYS A 109 -19.12 0.02 -22.12
CA CYS A 109 -18.28 -0.84 -22.98
C CYS A 109 -17.03 -0.11 -23.49
N ILE A 110 -17.14 1.20 -23.76
CA ILE A 110 -16.05 2.03 -24.31
C ILE A 110 -14.98 2.27 -23.24
N GLY A 111 -13.70 2.03 -23.57
CA GLY A 111 -12.57 2.08 -22.62
C GLY A 111 -12.49 3.38 -21.79
N ARG A 112 -12.59 4.55 -22.43
CA ARG A 112 -12.62 5.85 -21.70
C ARG A 112 -13.78 5.93 -20.71
N ARG A 113 -14.98 5.51 -21.14
CA ARG A 113 -16.19 5.52 -20.29
C ARG A 113 -16.11 4.51 -19.15
N ARG A 114 -15.45 3.36 -19.37
CA ARG A 114 -15.15 2.37 -18.32
C ARG A 114 -14.23 2.94 -17.25
N LYS A 115 -13.17 3.66 -17.65
CA LYS A 115 -12.27 4.34 -16.71
C LYS A 115 -13.02 5.39 -15.87
N THR A 116 -13.86 6.22 -16.51
CA THR A 116 -14.70 7.19 -15.80
C THR A 116 -15.68 6.52 -14.83
N GLU A 117 -16.34 5.43 -15.24
CA GLU A 117 -17.24 4.69 -14.36
C GLU A 117 -16.50 4.08 -13.16
N ALA A 118 -15.34 3.48 -13.37
CA ALA A 118 -14.51 2.92 -12.30
C ALA A 118 -14.04 4.02 -11.33
N PHE A 119 -13.63 5.18 -11.85
CA PHE A 119 -13.23 6.33 -11.03
C PHE A 119 -14.39 6.87 -10.21
N ALA A 120 -15.59 7.02 -10.80
CA ALA A 120 -16.78 7.45 -10.07
C ALA A 120 -17.15 6.52 -8.92
N ARG A 121 -17.01 5.19 -9.11
CA ARG A 121 -17.19 4.20 -8.04
C ARG A 121 -16.16 4.36 -6.92
N ALA A 122 -14.91 4.67 -7.24
CA ALA A 122 -13.86 4.97 -6.26
C ALA A 122 -14.19 6.23 -5.44
N CYS A 123 -14.67 7.28 -6.10
CA CYS A 123 -15.14 8.50 -5.42
C CYS A 123 -16.32 8.21 -4.47
N ASP A 124 -17.32 7.44 -4.91
CA ASP A 124 -18.46 7.05 -4.07
C ASP A 124 -18.01 6.26 -2.82
N TYR A 125 -17.10 5.30 -2.98
CA TYR A 125 -16.51 4.57 -1.85
C TYR A 125 -15.80 5.52 -0.87
N ASN A 126 -14.96 6.44 -1.37
CA ASN A 126 -14.24 7.40 -0.55
C ASN A 126 -15.18 8.34 0.23
N LEU A 127 -16.24 8.83 -0.43
CA LEU A 127 -17.25 9.69 0.21
C LEU A 127 -17.99 8.97 1.34
N LYS A 128 -18.35 7.69 1.14
CA LYS A 128 -18.95 6.87 2.20
C LYS A 128 -17.99 6.68 3.37
N ARG A 129 -16.71 6.35 3.10
CA ARG A 129 -15.69 6.22 4.15
C ARG A 129 -15.48 7.51 4.94
N ALA A 130 -15.37 8.64 4.27
CA ALA A 130 -15.27 9.95 4.92
C ALA A 130 -16.50 10.24 5.80
N SER A 131 -17.70 9.89 5.33
CA SER A 131 -18.94 10.06 6.10
C SER A 131 -18.98 9.17 7.35
N TYR A 132 -18.47 7.94 7.27
CA TYR A 132 -18.37 7.06 8.44
C TYR A 132 -17.37 7.58 9.46
N VAL A 133 -16.18 8.00 9.02
CA VAL A 133 -15.16 8.58 9.91
C VAL A 133 -15.72 9.79 10.66
N ARG A 134 -16.36 10.74 9.95
CA ARG A 134 -17.02 11.90 10.56
C ARG A 134 -18.11 11.55 11.56
N ARG A 135 -18.85 10.45 11.33
CA ARG A 135 -19.87 10.00 12.29
C ARG A 135 -19.25 9.37 13.54
N GLN A 136 -18.05 8.80 13.41
CA GLN A 136 -17.31 8.19 14.51
C GLN A 136 -16.46 9.19 15.29
N GLU A 137 -16.19 10.37 14.73
CA GLU A 137 -15.52 11.46 15.45
C GLU A 137 -16.29 11.80 16.74
N GLY A 138 -15.59 11.74 17.88
CA GLY A 138 -16.16 11.96 19.20
C GLY A 138 -16.82 10.73 19.85
N LEU A 139 -16.90 9.58 19.15
CA LEU A 139 -17.34 8.33 19.75
C LEU A 139 -16.14 7.57 20.32
N THR A 140 -16.07 7.44 21.64
CA THR A 140 -15.12 6.54 22.31
C THR A 140 -15.75 5.17 22.44
N ALA A 141 -15.14 4.15 21.83
CA ALA A 141 -15.59 2.78 22.04
C ALA A 141 -15.40 2.40 23.52
N PRO A 142 -16.38 1.75 24.19
CA PRO A 142 -16.32 1.47 25.62
C PRO A 142 -15.06 0.71 26.06
N TRP A 143 -14.52 -0.16 25.20
CA TRP A 143 -13.30 -0.93 25.46
C TRP A 143 -11.99 -0.18 25.21
N MET A 144 -12.04 1.06 24.71
CA MET A 144 -10.88 1.96 24.62
C MET A 144 -10.80 2.94 25.80
N ALA A 145 -11.85 2.98 26.65
CA ALA A 145 -11.91 3.84 27.83
C ALA A 145 -11.47 3.12 29.12
N ALA A 146 -10.98 1.88 29.02
CA ALA A 146 -10.51 1.04 30.12
C ALA A 146 -8.98 0.94 30.13
#